data_AF-A0A3E2TP35-F1
#
_entry.id   AF-A0A3E2TP35-F1
#
_cell.length_a   1.000
_cell.length_b   1.000
_cell.length_c   1.000
_cell.angle_alpha   90.00
_cell.angle_beta   90.00
_cell.angle_gamma   90.00
#
_symmetry.space_group_name_H-M   'P 1'
#
loop_
_entity.id
_entity.type
_entity.pdbx_description
1 polymer ?
#
loop_
_entity_poly.entity_id
_entity_poly.type
_entity_poly.pdbx_seq_one_letter_code
_entity_poly.pdbx_strand_id
1 'polypeptide(L)'
;MLKIGVCMMIFSILQAIIGSLPFVPASLSAVLALFLEITSGSAAVRLLPLQLCLKTSLIMGGTAFGGLCIAFQSFALLRTQKLSCVQYLADKSAVGMITAALVWILYQIV
;
A
#
# COMPACT_ATOMS: atom_id res chain seq x y z
N MET A 1 5.04 18.48 -11.31
CA MET A 1 5.99 18.25 -10.20
C MET A 1 5.38 18.66 -8.85
N LEU A 2 5.05 19.94 -8.61
CA LEU A 2 4.49 20.40 -7.32
C LEU A 2 3.26 19.61 -6.84
N LYS A 3 2.33 19.30 -7.76
CA LYS A 3 1.08 18.58 -7.47
C LYS A 3 1.30 17.13 -6.97
N ILE A 4 2.40 16.50 -7.39
CA ILE A 4 2.78 15.14 -6.96
C ILE A 4 3.37 15.18 -5.55
N GLY A 5 4.29 16.13 -5.32
CA GLY A 5 4.93 16.31 -4.00
C GLY A 5 3.93 16.65 -2.90
N VAL A 6 2.97 17.55 -3.19
CA VAL A 6 1.88 17.88 -2.24
C VAL A 6 1.02 16.66 -1.92
N CYS A 7 0.74 15.81 -2.90
CA CYS A 7 -0.03 14.59 -2.68
C CYS A 7 0.73 13.61 -1.77
N MET A 8 2.02 13.37 -2.03
CA MET A 8 2.86 12.54 -1.15
C MET A 8 2.93 13.10 0.27
N MET A 9 3.07 14.42 0.44
CA MET A 9 3.11 15.07 1.75
C MET A 9 1.81 14.86 2.53
N ILE A 10 0.64 15.04 1.90
CA ILE A 10 -0.67 14.81 2.54
C ILE A 10 -0.82 13.36 3.00
N PHE A 11 -0.46 12.38 2.15
CA PHE A 11 -0.55 10.97 2.51
C PHE A 11 0.43 10.60 3.64
N SER A 12 1.62 11.19 3.66
CA SER A 12 2.60 10.98 4.73
C SER A 12 2.13 11.60 6.07
N ILE A 13 1.53 12.78 6.04
CA ILE A 13 0.92 13.41 7.24
C ILE A 13 -0.26 12.56 7.75
N LEU A 14 -1.15 12.12 6.85
CA LEU A 14 -2.29 11.28 7.23
C LEU A 14 -1.83 9.97 7.89
N GLN A 15 -0.76 9.38 7.38
CA GLN A 15 -0.14 8.21 7.99
C GLN A 15 0.45 8.51 9.38
N ALA A 16 1.13 9.65 9.56
CA ALA A 16 1.64 10.06 10.87
C ALA A 16 0.51 10.23 11.90
N ILE A 17 -0.65 10.75 11.47
CA ILE A 17 -1.85 10.87 12.31
C ILE A 17 -2.38 9.49 12.71
N ILE A 18 -2.52 8.56 11.75
CA ILE A 18 -2.98 7.19 12.02
C ILE A 18 -2.02 6.45 12.97
N GLY A 19 -0.71 6.66 12.81
CA GLY A 19 0.31 6.11 13.72
C GLY A 19 0.27 6.69 15.13
N SER A 20 -0.27 7.90 15.30
CA SER A 20 -0.37 8.58 16.60
C SER A 20 -1.67 8.28 17.35
N LEU A 21 -2.60 7.52 16.75
CA LEU A 21 -3.87 7.17 17.39
C LEU A 21 -3.68 6.02 18.40
N PRO A 22 -3.91 6.24 19.71
CA PRO A 22 -3.69 5.22 20.73
C PRO A 22 -4.70 4.06 20.68
N PHE A 23 -5.81 4.23 19.95
CA PHE A 23 -6.88 3.24 19.84
C PHE A 23 -6.67 2.23 18.68
N VAL A 24 -5.69 2.44 17.81
CA VAL A 24 -5.48 1.59 16.64
C VAL A 24 -4.38 0.57 16.92
N PRO A 25 -4.65 -0.75 16.77
CA PRO A 25 -3.61 -1.77 16.91
C PRO A 25 -2.45 -1.51 15.96
N ALA A 26 -1.22 -1.72 16.42
CA ALA A 26 -0.01 -1.52 15.60
C ALA A 26 -0.05 -2.29 14.27
N SER A 27 -0.67 -3.48 14.26
CA SER A 27 -0.90 -4.28 13.05
C SER A 27 -1.83 -3.62 12.05
N LEU A 28 -2.98 -3.13 12.51
CA LEU A 28 -3.95 -2.45 11.66
C LEU A 28 -3.35 -1.16 11.10
N SER A 29 -2.64 -0.40 11.94
CA SER A 29 -1.95 0.83 11.56
C SER A 29 -0.89 0.57 10.48
N ALA A 30 -0.08 -0.48 10.63
CA ALA A 30 0.93 -0.86 9.64
C ALA A 30 0.34 -1.31 8.30
N VAL A 31 -0.78 -2.05 8.33
CA VAL A 31 -1.50 -2.47 7.12
C VAL A 31 -2.09 -1.24 6.40
N LEU A 32 -2.79 -0.36 7.14
CA LEU A 32 -3.33 0.88 6.58
C LEU A 32 -2.21 1.71 5.96
N ALA A 33 -1.13 1.92 6.71
CA ALA A 33 0.05 2.62 6.26
C ALA A 33 0.59 2.06 4.94
N LEU A 34 0.65 0.73 4.77
CA LEU A 34 1.08 0.08 3.54
C LEU A 34 0.14 0.37 2.35
N PHE A 35 -1.16 0.47 2.60
CA PHE A 35 -2.13 0.87 1.58
C PHE A 35 -2.09 2.37 1.25
N LEU A 36 -1.76 3.23 2.22
CA LEU A 36 -1.67 4.68 2.01
C LEU A 36 -0.39 5.06 1.26
N GLU A 37 0.77 4.66 1.77
CA GLU A 37 2.08 5.01 1.24
C GLU A 37 3.08 3.85 1.44
N ILE A 38 3.59 3.33 0.33
CA ILE A 38 4.36 2.07 0.32
C ILE A 38 5.64 2.16 1.18
N THR A 39 6.37 3.28 1.11
CA THR A 39 7.67 3.45 1.75
C THR A 39 7.54 3.40 3.26
N SER A 40 6.68 4.27 3.80
CA SER A 40 6.47 4.38 5.23
C SER A 40 5.71 3.15 5.78
N GLY A 41 4.77 2.59 5.01
CA GLY A 41 4.02 1.40 5.41
C GLY A 41 4.85 0.12 5.45
N SER A 42 5.74 -0.10 4.48
CA SER A 42 6.65 -1.26 4.50
C SER A 42 7.63 -1.20 5.67
N ALA A 43 8.09 0.00 6.04
CA ALA A 43 8.88 0.20 7.26
C ALA A 43 8.09 -0.14 8.54
N ALA A 44 6.82 0.27 8.61
CA ALA A 44 5.95 -0.07 9.75
C ALA A 44 5.68 -1.58 9.86
N VAL A 45 5.35 -2.24 8.73
CA VAL A 45 5.18 -3.70 8.68
C VAL A 45 6.49 -4.42 9.03
N ARG A 46 7.65 -3.83 8.70
CA ARG A 46 8.95 -4.37 9.09
C ARG A 46 9.18 -4.42 10.60
N LEU A 47 8.54 -3.57 11.38
CA LEU A 47 8.70 -3.53 12.84
C LEU A 47 7.75 -4.51 13.57
N LEU A 48 6.76 -5.07 12.87
CA LEU A 48 5.82 -5.99 13.48
C LEU A 48 6.47 -7.37 13.79
N PRO A 49 6.09 -7.99 14.93
CA PRO A 49 6.46 -9.36 15.28
C PRO A 49 5.62 -10.39 14.51
N LEU A 50 5.55 -10.24 13.18
CA LEU A 50 4.91 -11.20 12.27
C LEU A 50 5.93 -12.22 11.78
N GLN A 51 5.44 -13.42 11.44
CA GLN A 51 6.24 -14.42 10.74
C GLN A 51 6.78 -13.86 9.42
N LEU A 52 8.03 -14.21 9.09
CA LEU A 52 8.75 -13.67 7.93
C LEU A 52 7.95 -13.85 6.64
N CYS A 53 7.34 -15.03 6.43
CA CYS A 53 6.50 -15.34 5.27
C CYS A 53 5.35 -14.34 5.08
N LEU A 54 4.54 -14.16 6.14
CA LEU A 54 3.39 -13.23 6.14
C LEU A 54 3.84 -11.80 5.89
N LYS A 55 4.96 -11.41 6.50
CA LYS A 55 5.55 -10.09 6.38
C LYS A 55 6.02 -9.80 4.95
N THR A 56 6.74 -10.72 4.33
CA THR A 56 7.19 -10.59 2.94
C THR A 56 6.05 -10.63 1.95
N SER A 57 5.07 -11.52 2.16
CA SER A 57 3.87 -11.61 1.32
C SER A 57 3.08 -10.29 1.35
N LEU A 58 2.89 -9.72 2.54
CA LEU A 58 2.15 -8.47 2.72
C LEU A 58 2.88 -7.28 2.08
N ILE A 59 4.20 -7.15 2.31
CA ILE A 59 5.00 -6.07 1.71
C ILE A 59 5.00 -6.19 0.18
N MET A 60 5.22 -7.39 -0.37
CA MET A 60 5.23 -7.61 -1.83
C MET A 60 3.86 -7.41 -2.47
N GLY A 61 2.78 -7.83 -1.81
CA GLY A 61 1.42 -7.56 -2.28
C GLY A 61 1.10 -6.06 -2.28
N GLY A 62 1.48 -5.36 -1.20
CA GLY A 62 1.29 -3.91 -1.08
C GLY A 62 2.11 -3.10 -2.09
N THR A 63 3.35 -3.50 -2.36
CA THR A 63 4.19 -2.84 -3.38
C THR A 63 3.65 -3.05 -4.80
N ALA A 64 3.14 -4.26 -5.11
CA ALA A 64 2.52 -4.56 -6.40
C ALA A 64 1.20 -3.78 -6.62
N PHE A 65 0.40 -3.62 -5.55
CA PHE A 65 -0.78 -2.74 -5.57
C PHE A 65 -0.40 -1.28 -5.87
N GLY A 66 0.67 -0.78 -5.24
CA GLY A 66 1.20 0.56 -5.51
C GLY A 66 0.66 1.67 -4.61
N GLY A 67 -0.21 1.36 -3.65
CA GLY A 67 -0.74 2.32 -2.67
C GLY A 67 -1.72 3.36 -3.24
N LEU A 68 -2.52 3.93 -2.34
CA LEU A 68 -3.56 4.91 -2.65
C LEU A 68 -2.96 6.26 -3.07
N CYS A 69 -1.77 6.61 -2.56
CA CYS A 69 -1.07 7.81 -2.97
C CYS A 69 -0.79 7.82 -4.49
N ILE A 70 -0.29 6.70 -5.04
CA ILE A 70 -0.03 6.58 -6.48
C ILE A 70 -1.35 6.55 -7.25
N ALA A 71 -2.36 5.83 -6.77
CA ALA A 71 -3.68 5.81 -7.41
C ALA A 71 -4.27 7.23 -7.54
N PHE A 72 -4.16 8.06 -6.51
CA PHE A 72 -4.65 9.43 -6.53
C PHE A 72 -3.83 10.35 -7.46
N GLN A 73 -2.52 10.13 -7.55
CA GLN A 73 -1.67 10.81 -8.54
C GLN A 73 -2.04 10.41 -9.97
N SER A 74 -2.29 9.12 -10.20
CA SER A 74 -2.71 8.59 -11.50
C SER A 74 -4.12 8.99 -11.88
N PHE A 75 -5.00 9.32 -10.92
CA PHE A 75 -6.36 9.77 -11.20
C PHE A 75 -6.39 11.00 -12.12
N ALA A 76 -5.49 11.96 -11.89
CA ALA A 76 -5.39 13.14 -12.74
C ALA A 76 -5.05 12.79 -14.21
N LEU A 77 -4.26 11.74 -14.42
CA LEU A 77 -3.87 11.24 -15.74
C LEU A 77 -4.97 10.39 -16.39
N LEU A 78 -5.61 9.51 -15.61
CA LEU A 78 -6.71 8.65 -16.03
C LEU A 78 -7.90 9.48 -16.51
N ARG A 79 -8.19 10.59 -15.84
CA ARG A 79 -9.25 11.53 -16.25
C ARG A 79 -8.97 12.17 -17.62
N THR A 80 -7.71 12.46 -17.93
CA THR A 80 -7.31 12.97 -19.25
C THR A 80 -7.51 11.93 -20.35
N GLN A 81 -7.31 10.64 -20.03
CA GLN A 81 -7.44 9.52 -20.96
C GLN A 81 -8.85 8.89 -20.99
N LYS A 82 -9.84 9.45 -20.27
CA LYS A 82 -11.22 8.93 -20.13
C LYS A 82 -11.30 7.48 -19.63
N LEU A 83 -10.28 7.01 -18.90
CA LEU A 83 -10.25 5.68 -18.30
C LEU A 83 -10.95 5.68 -16.94
N SER A 84 -11.61 4.57 -16.59
CA SER A 84 -12.30 4.48 -15.31
C SER A 84 -11.31 4.22 -14.16
N CYS A 85 -11.38 5.05 -13.12
CA CYS A 85 -10.54 4.89 -11.93
C CYS A 85 -10.86 3.61 -11.16
N VAL A 86 -12.12 3.17 -11.19
CA VAL A 86 -12.57 1.97 -10.47
C VAL A 86 -11.95 0.72 -11.07
N GLN A 87 -11.91 0.60 -12.41
CA GLN A 87 -11.24 -0.53 -13.06
C GLN A 87 -9.73 -0.50 -12.80
N TYR A 88 -9.10 0.67 -12.87
CA TYR A 88 -7.67 0.79 -12.54
C TYR A 88 -7.36 0.30 -11.12
N LEU A 89 -8.17 0.69 -10.14
CA LEU A 89 -7.98 0.29 -8.75
C LEU A 89 -8.27 -1.21 -8.55
N ALA A 90 -9.26 -1.76 -9.26
CA ALA A 90 -9.60 -3.18 -9.24
C ALA A 90 -8.48 -4.05 -9.86
N ASP A 91 -7.91 -3.61 -10.98
CA ASP A 91 -6.78 -4.32 -11.62
C ASP A 91 -5.55 -4.29 -10.71
N LYS A 92 -5.26 -3.13 -10.11
CA LYS A 92 -4.17 -3.01 -9.12
C LYS A 92 -4.38 -3.90 -7.91
N SER A 93 -5.61 -3.98 -7.38
CA SER A 93 -5.89 -4.84 -6.22
C SER A 93 -5.78 -6.32 -6.58
N ALA A 94 -6.24 -6.72 -7.77
CA ALA A 94 -6.05 -8.08 -8.28
C ALA A 94 -4.57 -8.45 -8.39
N VAL A 95 -3.73 -7.58 -8.98
CA VAL A 95 -2.28 -7.81 -9.09
C VAL A 95 -1.62 -7.88 -7.72
N GLY A 96 -2.02 -7.03 -6.77
CA GLY A 96 -1.54 -7.07 -5.39
C GLY A 96 -1.86 -8.41 -4.69
N MET A 97 -3.10 -8.87 -4.82
CA MET A 97 -3.55 -10.15 -4.25
C MET A 97 -2.84 -11.35 -4.87
N ILE A 98 -2.70 -11.37 -6.20
CA ILE A 98 -1.99 -12.44 -6.93
C ILE A 98 -0.53 -12.49 -6.48
N THR A 99 0.12 -11.33 -6.36
CA THR A 99 1.52 -11.25 -5.89
C THR A 99 1.67 -11.75 -4.46
N ALA A 100 0.77 -11.32 -3.55
CA ALA A 100 0.79 -11.79 -2.17
C ALA A 100 0.63 -13.32 -2.08
N ALA A 101 -0.32 -13.88 -2.84
CA ALA A 101 -0.57 -15.32 -2.89
C ALA A 101 0.62 -16.10 -3.47
N LEU A 102 1.23 -15.62 -4.56
CA LEU A 102 2.42 -16.23 -5.16
C LEU A 102 3.59 -16.28 -4.17
N VAL A 103 3.85 -15.18 -3.46
CA VAL A 103 4.91 -15.14 -2.44
C VAL A 103 4.61 -16.09 -1.28
N TRP A 104 3.36 -16.16 -0.85
CA TRP A 104 2.95 -17.12 0.19
C TRP A 104 3.19 -18.57 -0.25
N ILE A 105 2.78 -18.93 -1.48
CA ILE A 105 2.99 -20.26 -2.05
C ILE A 105 4.49 -20.58 -2.17
N LEU A 106 5.30 -19.61 -2.62
CA LEU A 106 6.75 -19.78 -2.75
C LEU A 106 7.39 -20.21 -1.41
N TYR A 107 6.96 -19.60 -0.30
CA TYR A 107 7.44 -19.95 1.04
C TYR A 107 6.94 -21.31 1.57
N GLN A 108 5.91 -21.91 0.96
CA GLN A 108 5.48 -23.27 1.32
C GLN A 108 6.28 -24.35 0.57
N ILE A 109 6.91 -23.97 -0.56
CA ILE A 109 7.69 -24.87 -1.41
C ILE A 109 9.15 -24.91 -0.98
N VAL A 110 9.68 -23.80 -0.45
CA VAL A 110 11.05 -23.65 0.06
C VAL A 110 11.12 -24.01 1.53
#